data_AF-A0A523ENA2-F1
#
_entry.id   AF-A0A523ENA2-F1
#
_cell.length_a   1.000
_cell.length_b   1.000
_cell.length_c   1.000
_cell.angle_alpha   90.00
_cell.angle_beta   90.00
_cell.angle_gamma   90.00
#
_symmetry.space_group_name_H-M   'P 1'
#
loop_
_entity.id
_entity.type
_entity.pdbx_description
1 polymer ?
#
loop_
_entity_poly.entity_id
_entity_poly.type
_entity_poly.pdbx_seq_one_letter_code
_entity_poly.pdbx_strand_id
1 'polypeptide(L)'
;MSGTSDAPASLRVLREEIDRDAAMLARVHAERLRCRRGCHDCCIDGLTVFAVEADAIRDAFPELTATGTPHPVGACAFLDSEGACRVYAVRPYVCRTQGLPLRWIAEKNGETVEYRDICPLNEAGGPDVTDLAEDECWSLGPFEDRLAALQEQHGEQGRRVSLRSLFRRG
;
A
#
# COMPACT_ATOMS: atom_id res chain seq x y z
N MET A 1 -11.97 -10.02 29.77
CA MET A 1 -10.67 -9.36 29.97
C MET A 1 -10.33 -8.69 28.65
N SER A 2 -10.75 -7.44 28.47
CA SER A 2 -10.48 -6.67 27.25
C SER A 2 -9.04 -6.20 27.32
N GLY A 3 -8.12 -7.02 26.81
CA GLY A 3 -6.76 -6.56 26.54
C GLY A 3 -6.84 -5.42 25.54
N THR A 4 -6.37 -4.24 25.93
CA THR A 4 -6.16 -3.11 25.01
C THR A 4 -5.28 -3.60 23.86
N SER A 5 -5.86 -3.66 22.66
CA SER A 5 -5.15 -4.07 21.44
C SER A 5 -3.99 -3.10 21.18
N ASP A 6 -2.76 -3.61 21.16
CA ASP A 6 -1.56 -2.84 20.78
C ASP A 6 -1.38 -2.75 19.25
N ALA A 7 -2.45 -3.05 18.50
CA ALA A 7 -2.44 -3.07 17.04
C ALA A 7 -2.05 -1.72 16.41
N PRO A 8 -2.44 -0.54 16.94
CA PRO A 8 -1.98 0.74 16.38
C PRO A 8 -0.46 0.92 16.47
N ALA A 9 0.16 0.55 17.60
CA ALA A 9 1.61 0.63 17.75
C ALA A 9 2.31 -0.41 16.87
N SER A 10 1.79 -1.64 16.83
CA SER A 10 2.33 -2.72 16.00
C SER A 10 2.24 -2.42 14.50
N LEU A 11 1.13 -1.84 14.03
CA LEU A 11 0.98 -1.37 12.65
C LEU A 11 1.96 -0.26 12.32
N ARG A 12 2.20 0.67 13.26
CA ARG A 12 3.20 1.73 13.07
C ARG A 12 4.61 1.15 12.92
N VAL A 13 5.00 0.20 13.77
CA VAL A 13 6.29 -0.50 13.67
C VAL A 13 6.41 -1.23 12.33
N LEU A 14 5.35 -1.93 11.90
CA LEU A 14 5.34 -2.62 10.61
C LEU A 14 5.51 -1.64 9.43
N ARG A 15 4.85 -0.47 9.48
CA ARG A 15 5.00 0.58 8.47
C ARG A 15 6.41 1.17 8.43
N GLU A 16 7.02 1.40 9.59
CA GLU A 16 8.40 1.88 9.69
C GLU A 16 9.39 0.86 9.10
N GLU A 17 9.11 -0.43 9.25
CA GLU A 17 9.88 -1.50 8.60
C GLU A 17 9.70 -1.50 7.08
N ILE A 18 8.46 -1.48 6.61
CA ILE A 18 8.14 -1.39 5.18
C ILE A 18 8.84 -0.18 4.55
N ASP A 19 8.75 1.00 5.18
CA ASP A 19 9.37 2.22 4.67
C ASP A 19 10.89 2.11 4.57
N ARG A 20 11.54 1.48 5.55
CA ARG A 20 12.98 1.27 5.56
C ARG A 20 13.41 0.38 4.39
N ASP A 21 12.73 -0.75 4.23
CA ASP A 21 13.09 -1.76 3.24
C ASP A 21 12.76 -1.25 1.82
N ALA A 22 11.61 -0.59 1.66
CA ALA A 22 11.22 0.07 0.41
C ALA A 22 12.20 1.18 0.04
N ALA A 23 12.71 1.95 1.01
CA ALA A 23 13.73 2.97 0.76
C ALA A 23 15.07 2.38 0.31
N MET A 24 15.43 1.18 0.76
CA MET A 24 16.63 0.48 0.28
C MET A 24 16.47 0.08 -1.19
N LEU A 25 15.36 -0.57 -1.55
CA LEU A 25 15.08 -0.91 -2.96
C LEU A 25 14.94 0.34 -3.84
N ALA A 26 14.32 1.41 -3.33
CA ALA A 26 14.21 2.65 -4.06
C ALA A 26 15.57 3.27 -4.41
N ARG A 27 16.60 3.08 -3.56
CA ARG A 27 17.98 3.50 -3.84
C ARG A 27 18.63 2.63 -4.92
N VAL A 28 18.39 1.32 -4.89
CA VAL A 28 18.87 0.39 -5.94
C VAL A 28 18.30 0.81 -7.30
N HIS A 29 17.01 1.18 -7.34
CA HIS A 29 16.31 1.56 -8.56
C HIS A 29 16.27 3.07 -8.84
N ALA A 30 17.14 3.86 -8.21
CA ALA A 30 17.06 5.32 -8.24
C ALA A 30 17.10 5.95 -9.64
N GLU A 31 17.77 5.29 -10.61
CA GLU A 31 17.88 5.79 -11.99
C GLU A 31 16.57 5.69 -12.77
N ARG A 32 15.73 4.71 -12.46
CA ARG A 32 14.45 4.46 -13.15
C ARG A 32 13.22 4.86 -12.34
N LEU A 33 13.31 4.90 -11.01
CA LEU A 33 12.16 5.14 -10.14
C LEU A 33 11.65 6.59 -10.26
N ARG A 34 10.42 6.75 -10.78
CA ARG A 34 9.72 8.04 -10.93
C ARG A 34 8.75 8.35 -9.80
N CYS A 35 8.45 7.36 -8.95
CA CYS A 35 7.53 7.53 -7.83
C CYS A 35 8.05 8.59 -6.85
N ARG A 36 7.26 9.65 -6.65
CA ARG A 36 7.55 10.78 -5.76
C ARG A 36 6.23 11.42 -5.30
N ARG A 37 6.30 12.38 -4.37
CA ARG A 37 5.13 13.18 -4.00
C ARG A 37 4.47 13.77 -5.26
N GLY A 38 3.16 13.60 -5.39
CA GLY A 38 2.37 14.01 -6.56
C GLY A 38 2.29 12.99 -7.70
N CYS A 39 3.11 11.93 -7.71
CA CYS A 39 2.90 10.81 -8.63
C CYS A 39 1.62 10.05 -8.24
N HIS A 40 0.69 9.87 -9.18
CA HIS A 40 -0.64 9.32 -8.90
C HIS A 40 -1.16 8.33 -9.96
N ASP A 41 -0.31 7.85 -10.88
CA ASP A 41 -0.70 6.87 -11.91
C ASP A 41 -1.22 5.56 -11.31
N CYS A 42 -0.67 5.13 -10.17
CA CYS A 42 -1.15 3.96 -9.42
C CYS A 42 -2.31 4.29 -8.45
N CYS A 43 -2.70 5.55 -8.30
CA CYS A 43 -3.75 6.00 -7.38
C CYS A 43 -5.13 5.84 -8.02
N ILE A 44 -5.51 4.60 -8.29
CA ILE A 44 -6.80 4.25 -8.87
C ILE A 44 -7.92 4.18 -7.82
N ASP A 45 -9.16 4.24 -8.30
CA ASP A 45 -10.33 3.99 -7.46
C ASP A 45 -10.48 2.50 -7.14
N GLY A 46 -11.34 2.17 -6.17
CA GLY A 46 -11.66 0.78 -5.82
C GLY A 46 -10.58 0.03 -5.05
N LEU A 47 -9.43 0.64 -4.77
CA LEU A 47 -8.41 0.07 -3.88
C LEU A 47 -9.02 -0.25 -2.52
N THR A 48 -8.86 -1.50 -2.09
CA THR A 48 -9.21 -1.95 -0.74
C THR A 48 -7.96 -2.16 0.09
N VAL A 49 -8.07 -1.95 1.39
CA VAL A 49 -6.99 -2.09 2.37
C VAL A 49 -7.46 -2.92 3.55
N PHE A 50 -6.54 -3.38 4.39
CA PHE A 50 -6.92 -4.03 5.64
C PHE A 50 -7.69 -3.03 6.52
N ALA A 51 -8.71 -3.50 7.24
CA ALA A 51 -9.47 -2.72 8.20
C ALA A 51 -8.58 -1.97 9.21
N VAL A 52 -7.53 -2.62 9.72
CA VAL A 52 -6.58 -1.99 10.65
C VAL A 52 -5.85 -0.79 10.03
N GLU A 53 -5.58 -0.83 8.72
CA GLU A 53 -4.99 0.31 7.99
C GLU A 53 -6.02 1.41 7.73
N ALA A 54 -7.26 1.01 7.46
CA ALA A 54 -8.39 1.90 7.24
C ALA A 54 -8.73 2.70 8.51
N ASP A 55 -8.70 2.05 9.67
CA ASP A 55 -8.90 2.68 10.97
C ASP A 55 -7.74 3.62 11.30
N ALA A 56 -6.49 3.21 11.02
CA ALA A 56 -5.35 4.12 11.17
C ALA A 56 -5.44 5.38 10.29
N ILE A 57 -6.12 5.33 9.14
CA ILE A 57 -6.42 6.53 8.34
C ILE A 57 -7.49 7.39 9.03
N ARG A 58 -8.58 6.78 9.51
CA ARG A 58 -9.66 7.51 10.22
C ARG A 58 -9.14 8.21 11.47
N ASP A 59 -8.31 7.53 12.25
CA ASP A 59 -7.76 8.05 13.50
C ASP A 59 -6.81 9.22 13.26
N ALA A 60 -5.99 9.14 12.21
CA ALA A 60 -5.03 10.19 11.88
C ALA A 60 -5.68 11.38 11.15
N PHE A 61 -6.81 11.17 10.46
CA PHE A 61 -7.49 12.19 9.65
C PHE A 61 -9.02 12.15 9.85
N PRO A 62 -9.53 12.35 11.08
CA PRO A 62 -10.95 12.19 11.38
C PRO A 62 -11.82 13.25 10.69
N GLU A 63 -11.36 14.50 10.59
CA GLU A 63 -12.10 15.58 9.93
C GLU A 63 -12.19 15.34 8.42
N LEU A 64 -11.09 14.88 7.80
CA LEU A 64 -11.04 14.58 6.37
C LEU A 64 -12.02 13.46 6.01
N THR A 65 -12.03 12.38 6.78
CA THR A 65 -12.92 11.23 6.54
C THR A 65 -14.38 11.53 6.91
N ALA A 66 -14.62 12.35 7.93
CA ALA A 66 -15.97 12.71 8.34
C ALA A 66 -16.65 13.76 7.45
N THR A 67 -15.90 14.77 6.98
CA THR A 67 -16.48 15.97 6.33
C THR A 67 -15.89 16.28 4.96
N GLY A 68 -14.72 15.73 4.65
CA GLY A 68 -14.04 15.97 3.40
C GLY A 68 -14.80 15.41 2.20
N THR A 69 -14.60 16.04 1.05
CA THR A 69 -15.08 15.52 -0.23
C THR A 69 -14.04 14.55 -0.78
N PRO A 70 -14.42 13.31 -1.14
CA PRO A 70 -13.52 12.41 -1.84
C PRO A 70 -13.19 12.95 -3.23
N HIS A 71 -12.02 12.61 -3.75
CA HIS A 71 -11.71 12.88 -5.16
C HIS A 71 -12.79 12.23 -6.06
N PRO A 72 -13.13 12.83 -7.22
CA PRO A 72 -14.03 12.23 -8.20
C PRO A 72 -13.74 10.76 -8.47
N VAL A 73 -14.80 10.00 -8.75
CA VAL A 73 -14.75 8.59 -9.14
C VAL A 73 -13.83 8.40 -10.35
N GLY A 74 -13.07 7.30 -10.35
CA GLY A 74 -12.06 7.01 -11.37
C GLY A 74 -10.61 7.22 -10.92
N ALA A 75 -10.41 7.85 -9.75
CA ALA A 75 -9.12 7.90 -9.07
C ALA A 75 -9.30 7.70 -7.56
N CYS A 76 -8.19 7.51 -6.84
CA CYS A 76 -8.19 7.29 -5.39
C CYS A 76 -8.88 8.46 -4.67
N ALA A 77 -9.84 8.13 -3.80
CA ALA A 77 -10.63 9.12 -3.06
C ALA A 77 -9.79 10.10 -2.22
N PHE A 78 -8.56 9.74 -1.84
CA PHE A 78 -7.69 10.57 -1.01
C PHE A 78 -6.81 11.56 -1.79
N LEU A 79 -6.85 11.59 -3.12
CA LEU A 79 -6.16 12.63 -3.87
C LEU A 79 -6.75 14.01 -3.59
N ASP A 80 -5.90 15.04 -3.55
CA ASP A 80 -6.32 16.44 -3.64
C ASP A 80 -6.45 16.88 -5.11
N SER A 81 -6.80 18.15 -5.34
CA SER A 81 -6.98 18.71 -6.68
C SER A 81 -5.70 18.80 -7.51
N GLU A 82 -4.52 18.67 -6.88
CA GLU A 82 -3.22 18.70 -7.54
C GLU A 82 -2.65 17.28 -7.74
N GLY A 83 -3.42 16.24 -7.39
CA GLY A 83 -3.00 14.85 -7.49
C GLY A 83 -2.06 14.38 -6.37
N ALA A 84 -1.91 15.16 -5.29
CA ALA A 84 -1.15 14.72 -4.13
C ALA A 84 -2.05 13.94 -3.15
N CYS A 85 -1.48 12.93 -2.49
CA CYS A 85 -2.23 12.14 -1.51
C CYS A 85 -2.45 12.92 -0.20
N ARG A 86 -3.69 13.08 0.24
CA ARG A 86 -4.02 13.78 1.50
C ARG A 86 -3.61 13.03 2.77
N VAL A 87 -3.26 11.74 2.66
CA VAL A 87 -2.91 10.86 3.80
C VAL A 87 -1.50 10.28 3.71
N TYR A 88 -0.54 11.02 3.13
CA TYR A 88 0.85 10.57 2.96
C TYR A 88 1.45 9.91 4.21
N ALA A 89 1.21 10.49 5.39
CA ALA A 89 1.78 10.04 6.66
C ALA A 89 1.37 8.61 7.05
N VAL A 90 0.15 8.20 6.70
CA VAL A 90 -0.43 6.90 7.09
C VAL A 90 -0.85 6.08 5.88
N ARG A 91 -0.17 6.29 4.74
CA ARG A 91 -0.42 5.51 3.52
C ARG A 91 -0.47 4.01 3.83
N PRO A 92 -1.45 3.27 3.29
CA PRO A 92 -1.50 1.82 3.40
C PRO A 92 -0.25 1.15 2.81
N TYR A 93 -0.02 -0.08 3.19
CA TYR A 93 1.07 -0.94 2.72
C TYR A 93 1.19 -0.94 1.20
N VAL A 94 0.08 -1.21 0.49
CA VAL A 94 0.07 -1.23 -0.98
C VAL A 94 0.67 0.08 -1.54
N CYS A 95 0.29 1.23 -0.99
CA CYS A 95 0.77 2.53 -1.46
C CYS A 95 2.23 2.84 -1.10
N ARG A 96 2.86 2.09 -0.18
CA ARG A 96 4.27 2.25 0.22
C ARG A 96 5.21 1.50 -0.70
N THR A 97 4.72 0.41 -1.29
CA THR A 97 5.50 -0.47 -2.16
C THR A 97 5.22 -0.21 -3.65
N GLN A 98 4.10 0.45 -3.98
CA GLN A 98 3.79 0.86 -5.34
C GLN A 98 4.94 1.63 -6.02
N GLY A 99 5.25 1.21 -7.25
CA GLY A 99 6.32 1.78 -8.07
C GLY A 99 7.63 1.00 -8.01
N LEU A 100 7.90 0.24 -6.93
CA LEU A 100 9.02 -0.69 -6.89
C LEU A 100 8.79 -1.86 -7.85
N PRO A 101 9.85 -2.56 -8.27
CA PRO A 101 9.72 -3.88 -8.87
C PRO A 101 9.07 -4.82 -7.84
N LEU A 102 7.95 -5.43 -8.21
CA LEU A 102 7.19 -6.34 -7.37
C LEU A 102 7.47 -7.77 -7.81
N ARG A 103 7.49 -8.69 -6.83
CA ARG A 103 7.61 -10.13 -7.04
C ARG A 103 6.61 -10.85 -6.14
N TRP A 104 5.93 -11.86 -6.66
CA TRP A 104 5.08 -12.73 -5.86
C TRP A 104 4.99 -14.14 -6.43
N ILE A 105 4.72 -15.10 -5.56
CA ILE A 105 4.53 -16.51 -5.92
C ILE A 105 3.04 -16.83 -5.83
N ALA A 106 2.48 -17.45 -6.87
CA ALA A 106 1.10 -17.89 -6.87
C ALA A 106 0.96 -19.27 -7.54
N GLU A 107 -0.01 -20.04 -7.05
CA GLU A 107 -0.39 -21.32 -7.65
C GLU A 107 -1.29 -21.07 -8.87
N LYS A 108 -0.92 -21.61 -10.03
CA LYS A 108 -1.72 -21.56 -11.26
C LYS A 108 -1.76 -22.95 -11.89
N ASN A 109 -2.96 -23.50 -12.04
CA ASN A 109 -3.16 -24.85 -12.58
C ASN A 109 -2.39 -25.96 -11.84
N GLY A 110 -2.15 -25.79 -10.54
CA GLY A 110 -1.39 -26.74 -9.71
C GLY A 110 0.13 -26.61 -9.83
N GLU A 111 0.61 -25.56 -10.48
CA GLU A 111 2.04 -25.22 -10.57
C GLU A 111 2.31 -23.92 -9.81
N THR A 112 3.43 -23.90 -9.07
CA THR A 112 3.96 -22.70 -8.44
C THR A 112 4.59 -21.82 -9.51
N VAL A 113 4.04 -20.62 -9.71
CA VAL A 113 4.50 -19.65 -10.70
C VAL A 113 4.94 -18.37 -10.01
N GLU A 114 6.14 -17.89 -10.36
CA GLU A 114 6.61 -16.57 -9.99
C GLU A 114 6.10 -15.53 -10.98
N TYR A 115 5.58 -14.43 -10.43
CA TYR A 115 5.17 -13.26 -11.18
C TYR A 115 6.01 -12.07 -10.75
N ARG A 116 6.26 -11.20 -11.72
CA ARG A 116 6.93 -9.92 -11.49
C ARG A 116 6.21 -8.83 -12.27
N ASP A 117 6.21 -7.64 -11.69
CA ASP A 117 5.62 -6.47 -12.30
C ASP A 117 6.36 -5.21 -11.85
N ILE A 118 6.31 -4.16 -12.65
CA ILE A 118 6.85 -2.85 -12.29
C ILE A 118 5.92 -1.79 -12.87
N CYS A 119 5.82 -0.64 -12.20
CA CYS A 119 5.09 0.49 -12.73
C CYS A 119 5.59 0.85 -14.15
N PRO A 120 4.69 1.03 -15.15
CA PRO A 120 5.09 1.37 -16.53
C PRO A 120 5.97 2.62 -16.64
N LEU A 121 5.82 3.58 -15.72
CA LEU A 121 6.68 4.77 -15.67
C LEU A 121 8.14 4.47 -15.31
N ASN A 122 8.41 3.31 -14.72
CA ASN A 122 9.72 2.89 -14.21
C ASN A 122 10.32 1.74 -15.04
N GLU A 123 9.69 1.31 -16.14
CA GLU A 123 10.24 0.27 -17.02
C GLU A 123 11.55 0.71 -17.68
N ALA A 124 11.62 1.96 -18.13
CA ALA A 124 12.81 2.50 -18.76
C ALA A 124 13.88 2.89 -17.73
N GLY A 125 15.15 2.65 -18.08
CA GLY A 125 16.30 3.01 -17.24
C GLY A 125 16.86 1.87 -16.39
N GLY A 126 16.57 0.62 -16.75
CA GLY A 126 17.15 -0.57 -16.14
C GLY A 126 16.90 -1.83 -17.00
N PRO A 127 17.33 -3.02 -16.54
CA PRO A 127 16.94 -4.29 -17.15
C PRO A 127 15.43 -4.54 -16.99
N ASP A 128 14.91 -5.48 -17.78
CA ASP A 128 13.53 -5.94 -17.65
C ASP A 128 13.27 -6.48 -16.24
N VAL A 129 12.05 -6.33 -15.73
CA VAL A 129 11.68 -6.79 -14.40
C VAL A 129 11.87 -8.31 -14.25
N THR A 130 11.73 -9.07 -15.33
CA THR A 130 11.96 -10.52 -15.34
C THR A 130 13.42 -10.90 -15.11
N ASP A 131 14.35 -10.00 -15.42
CA ASP A 131 15.79 -10.26 -15.38
C ASP A 131 16.46 -9.81 -14.07
N LEU A 132 15.72 -9.14 -13.18
CA LEU A 132 16.22 -8.65 -11.90
C LEU A 132 16.62 -9.79 -10.95
N ALA A 133 17.53 -9.52 -10.01
CA ALA A 133 17.75 -10.45 -8.90
C ALA A 133 16.54 -10.44 -7.95
N GLU A 134 16.32 -11.54 -7.21
CA GLU A 134 15.16 -11.64 -6.28
C GLU A 134 15.18 -10.57 -5.20
N ASP A 135 16.38 -10.22 -4.70
CA ASP A 135 16.61 -9.20 -3.67
C ASP A 135 16.56 -7.76 -4.21
N GLU A 136 16.41 -7.59 -5.52
CA GLU A 136 16.10 -6.31 -6.15
C GLU A 136 14.60 -6.09 -6.35
N CYS A 137 13.76 -7.07 -5.98
CA CYS A 137 12.31 -7.00 -6.06
C CYS A 137 11.67 -6.98 -4.67
N TRP A 138 10.63 -6.16 -4.50
CA TRP A 138 9.77 -6.22 -3.33
C TRP A 138 8.93 -7.49 -3.38
N SER A 139 9.18 -8.42 -2.45
CA SER A 139 8.41 -9.66 -2.35
C SER A 139 7.09 -9.44 -1.63
N LEU A 140 5.97 -9.60 -2.35
CA LEU A 140 4.62 -9.58 -1.80
C LEU A 140 4.28 -10.92 -1.12
N GLY A 141 3.45 -10.87 -0.09
CA GLY A 141 3.02 -12.00 0.74
C GLY A 141 3.41 -11.81 2.21
N PRO A 142 4.71 -11.76 2.56
CA PRO A 142 5.14 -11.76 3.96
C PRO A 142 4.58 -10.60 4.79
N PHE A 143 4.45 -9.39 4.22
CA PHE A 143 3.91 -8.23 4.92
C PHE A 143 2.38 -8.26 4.97
N GLU A 144 1.73 -8.79 3.94
CA GLU A 144 0.29 -9.02 3.89
C GLU A 144 -0.16 -10.04 4.94
N ASP A 145 0.58 -11.13 5.13
CA ASP A 145 0.32 -12.12 6.18
C ASP A 145 0.45 -11.51 7.58
N ARG A 146 1.47 -10.66 7.78
CA ARG A 146 1.65 -9.92 9.04
C ARG A 146 0.53 -8.90 9.27
N LEU A 147 0.08 -8.20 8.23
CA LEU A 147 -1.08 -7.30 8.31
C LEU A 147 -2.37 -8.05 8.62
N ALA A 148 -2.57 -9.23 8.02
CA ALA A 148 -3.71 -10.08 8.31
C ALA A 148 -3.70 -10.53 9.78
N ALA A 149 -2.56 -10.96 10.30
CA ALA A 149 -2.41 -11.33 11.71
C ALA A 149 -2.67 -10.13 12.66
N LEU A 150 -2.17 -8.93 12.34
CA LEU A 150 -2.46 -7.72 13.11
C LEU A 150 -3.95 -7.37 13.10
N GLN A 151 -4.60 -7.54 11.96
CA GLN A 151 -6.03 -7.29 11.83
C GLN A 151 -6.86 -8.29 12.64
N GLU A 152 -6.48 -9.57 12.67
CA GLU A 152 -7.13 -10.58 13.52
C GLU A 152 -7.03 -10.23 15.01
N GLN A 153 -5.86 -9.75 15.46
CA GLN A 153 -5.68 -9.25 16.84
C GLN A 153 -6.53 -8.01 17.15
N HIS A 154 -6.97 -7.28 16.12
CA HIS A 154 -7.89 -6.14 16.24
C HIS A 154 -9.37 -6.54 16.13
N GLY A 155 -9.67 -7.85 16.00
CA GLY A 155 -11.05 -8.36 15.93
C GLY A 155 -11.70 -8.26 14.56
N GLU A 156 -10.92 -8.08 13.48
CA GLU A 156 -11.41 -7.71 12.16
C GLU A 156 -11.06 -8.75 11.07
N GLN A 157 -11.19 -10.05 11.36
CA GLN A 157 -10.67 -11.12 10.49
C GLN A 157 -11.16 -11.03 9.03
N GLY A 158 -10.21 -11.05 8.08
CA GLY A 158 -10.47 -11.07 6.63
C GLY A 158 -11.15 -9.81 6.06
N ARG A 159 -11.51 -8.81 6.88
CA ARG A 159 -12.19 -7.61 6.41
C ARG A 159 -11.27 -6.74 5.56
N ARG A 160 -11.75 -6.39 4.37
CA ARG A 160 -11.13 -5.40 3.47
C ARG A 160 -12.06 -4.19 3.36
N VAL A 161 -11.48 -2.99 3.37
CA VAL A 161 -12.22 -1.73 3.34
C VAL A 161 -11.79 -0.94 2.11
N SER A 162 -12.76 -0.52 1.29
CA SER A 162 -12.49 0.42 0.19
C SER A 162 -12.01 1.76 0.75
N LEU A 163 -10.96 2.33 0.18
CA LEU A 163 -10.49 3.66 0.58
C LEU A 163 -11.58 4.73 0.41
N ARG A 164 -12.43 4.60 -0.62
CA ARG A 164 -13.53 5.55 -0.86
C ARG A 164 -14.57 5.51 0.25
N SER A 165 -14.88 4.33 0.80
CA SER A 165 -15.88 4.19 1.87
C SER A 165 -15.42 4.73 3.22
N LEU A 166 -14.18 5.22 3.33
CA LEU A 166 -13.74 5.99 4.49
C LEU A 166 -14.41 7.36 4.58
N PHE A 167 -14.86 7.93 3.46
CA PHE A 167 -15.56 9.21 3.46
C PHE A 167 -17.05 9.02 3.76
N ARG A 168 -17.59 9.78 4.73
CA ARG A 168 -19.05 9.73 5.03
C ARG A 168 -19.94 10.26 3.89
N ARG A 169 -19.36 11.00 2.95
CA ARG A 169 -20.04 11.61 1.80
C ARG A 169 -19.60 10.99 0.47
N GLY A 170 -19.15 9.73 0.49
CA GLY A 170 -18.57 9.01 -0.65
C GLY A 170 -19.40 7.83 -1.12
#